data_AF-A0A1F2VR23-F1
#
_entry.id   AF-A0A1F2VR23-F1
#
_cell.length_a   1.000
_cell.length_b   1.000
_cell.length_c   1.000
_cell.angle_alpha   90.00
_cell.angle_beta   90.00
_cell.angle_gamma   90.00
#
_symmetry.space_group_name_H-M   'P 1'
#
loop_
_entity.id
_entity.type
_entity.pdbx_description
1 polymer ?
#
loop_
_entity_poly.entity_id
_entity_poly.type
_entity_poly.pdbx_seq_one_letter_code
_entity_poly.pdbx_strand_id
1 'polypeptide(L)'
;MIPEVKYLIIGITSILFLIIIDFISAVALALKNKTFDWKKLLEFLRSSVAPYILIWGTMGAIPILLKYVELSNDVVTIFEGGVGIVWVLIIGRLIKSVFDNLKELGIELKK
;
A
#
# COMPACT_ATOMS: atom_id res chain seq x y z
N MET A 1 -10.12 19.57 -9.79
CA MET A 1 -10.11 18.30 -9.01
C MET A 1 -10.14 18.67 -7.54
N ILE A 2 -11.03 18.07 -6.76
CA ILE A 2 -11.17 18.32 -5.32
C ILE A 2 -9.88 17.85 -4.61
N PRO A 3 -9.25 18.66 -3.73
CA PRO A 3 -7.96 18.33 -3.10
C PRO A 3 -7.94 16.95 -2.43
N GLU A 4 -9.04 16.57 -1.77
CA GLU A 4 -9.23 15.30 -1.07
C GLU A 4 -9.17 14.09 -2.03
N VAL A 5 -9.74 14.24 -3.23
CA VAL A 5 -9.70 13.21 -4.27
C VAL A 5 -8.28 13.05 -4.81
N LYS A 6 -7.52 14.15 -4.91
CA LYS A 6 -6.11 14.10 -5.33
C LYS A 6 -5.26 13.31 -4.33
N TYR A 7 -5.47 13.52 -3.02
CA TYR A 7 -4.80 12.75 -1.96
C TYR A 7 -5.09 11.25 -2.04
N LEU A 8 -6.35 10.88 -2.24
CA LEU A 8 -6.74 9.49 -2.43
C LEU A 8 -6.04 8.83 -3.61
N ILE A 9 -6.02 9.51 -4.77
CA ILE A 9 -5.39 9.00 -5.99
C ILE A 9 -3.89 8.83 -5.79
N ILE A 10 -3.21 9.83 -5.20
CA ILE A 10 -1.77 9.74 -4.91
C ILE A 10 -1.49 8.52 -4.02
N GLY A 11 -2.25 8.36 -2.93
CA GLY A 11 -2.06 7.24 -2.01
C GLY A 11 -2.27 5.88 -2.67
N ILE A 12 -3.35 5.70 -3.44
CA ILE A 12 -3.59 4.47 -4.21
C ILE A 12 -2.43 4.20 -5.18
N THR A 13 -1.99 5.24 -5.90
CA THR A 13 -0.93 5.11 -6.91
C THR A 13 0.39 4.69 -6.26
N SER A 14 0.78 5.29 -5.12
CA SER A 14 1.98 4.90 -4.39
C SER A 14 1.92 3.46 -3.86
N ILE A 15 0.76 3.05 -3.33
CA ILE A 15 0.55 1.68 -2.84
C ILE A 15 0.66 0.67 -3.99
N LEU A 16 -0.02 0.93 -5.10
CA LEU A 16 0.03 0.08 -6.30
C LEU A 16 1.45 -0.02 -6.87
N PHE A 17 2.16 1.10 -6.94
CA PHE A 17 3.54 1.12 -7.42
C PHE A 17 4.45 0.22 -6.57
N LEU A 18 4.38 0.33 -5.24
CA LEU A 18 5.17 -0.51 -4.34
C LEU A 18 4.77 -1.98 -4.42
N ILE A 19 3.48 -2.27 -4.56
CA ILE A 19 2.98 -3.63 -4.77
C ILE A 19 3.56 -4.24 -6.05
N ILE A 20 3.65 -3.48 -7.14
CA ILE A 20 4.22 -3.97 -8.40
C ILE A 20 5.71 -4.28 -8.21
N ILE A 21 6.46 -3.42 -7.52
CA ILE A 21 7.88 -3.67 -7.24
C ILE A 21 8.02 -4.93 -6.38
N ASP A 22 7.25 -5.03 -5.30
CA ASP A 22 7.28 -6.18 -4.38
C ASP A 22 6.95 -7.48 -5.10
N PHE A 23 5.94 -7.44 -5.98
CA PHE A 23 5.56 -8.55 -6.85
C PHE A 23 6.72 -8.98 -7.76
N ILE A 24 7.35 -8.04 -8.47
CA ILE A 24 8.48 -8.34 -9.35
C ILE A 24 9.64 -8.96 -8.56
N SER A 25 9.96 -8.41 -7.39
CA SER A 25 11.00 -8.94 -6.51
C SER A 25 10.67 -10.35 -6.00
N ALA A 26 9.43 -10.59 -5.58
CA ALA A 26 8.98 -11.92 -5.12
C ALA A 26 8.99 -12.96 -6.25
N VAL A 27 8.57 -12.58 -7.47
CA VAL A 27 8.65 -13.46 -8.65
C VAL A 27 10.11 -13.79 -8.99
N ALA A 28 10.98 -12.78 -9.01
CA ALA A 28 12.41 -12.98 -9.27
C ALA A 28 13.03 -13.93 -8.23
N LEU A 29 12.66 -13.80 -6.95
CA LEU A 29 13.11 -14.67 -5.88
C LEU A 29 12.60 -16.12 -6.04
N ALA A 30 11.31 -16.28 -6.35
CA ALA A 30 10.71 -17.60 -6.59
C ALA A 30 11.34 -18.31 -7.80
N LEU A 31 11.69 -17.57 -8.85
CA LEU A 31 12.42 -18.10 -10.01
C LEU A 31 13.85 -18.51 -9.64
N LYS A 32 14.58 -17.66 -8.89
CA LYS A 32 15.93 -17.97 -8.37
C LYS A 32 15.93 -19.25 -7.53
N ASN A 33 14.93 -19.42 -6.69
CA ASN A 33 14.81 -20.57 -5.78
C ASN A 33 14.19 -21.82 -6.45
N LYS A 34 13.77 -21.73 -7.73
CA LYS A 34 13.04 -22.79 -8.46
C LYS A 34 11.77 -23.28 -7.75
N THR A 35 11.14 -22.42 -6.95
CA THR A 35 9.91 -22.71 -6.19
C THR A 35 8.69 -22.00 -6.77
N PHE A 36 8.75 -21.59 -8.04
CA PHE A 36 7.68 -20.83 -8.67
C PHE A 36 6.40 -21.67 -8.78
N ASP A 37 5.31 -21.13 -8.23
CA ASP A 37 3.99 -21.74 -8.24
C ASP A 37 2.94 -20.68 -8.60
N TRP A 38 2.22 -20.92 -9.69
CA TRP A 38 1.20 -20.00 -10.20
C TRP A 38 0.04 -19.81 -9.21
N LYS A 39 -0.28 -20.81 -8.39
CA LYS A 39 -1.32 -20.68 -7.35
C LYS A 39 -0.86 -19.72 -6.26
N LYS A 40 0.40 -19.84 -5.80
CA LYS A 40 0.98 -18.93 -4.81
C LYS A 40 1.07 -17.49 -5.32
N LEU A 41 1.28 -17.32 -6.62
CA LEU A 41 1.27 -16.01 -7.27
C LEU A 41 -0.12 -15.34 -7.19
N LEU A 42 -1.18 -16.09 -7.52
CA LEU A 42 -2.55 -15.60 -7.42
C LEU A 42 -2.98 -15.36 -5.98
N GLU A 43 -2.55 -16.22 -5.05
CA GLU A 43 -2.76 -16.01 -3.62
C GLU A 43 -2.08 -14.74 -3.15
N PHE A 44 -0.84 -14.48 -3.54
CA PHE A 44 -0.13 -13.23 -3.22
C PHE A 44 -0.88 -12.00 -3.74
N LEU A 45 -1.35 -12.02 -4.98
CA LEU A 45 -2.13 -10.90 -5.51
C LEU A 45 -3.41 -10.66 -4.69
N ARG A 46 -4.08 -11.73 -4.26
CA ARG A 46 -5.30 -11.63 -3.45
C ARG A 46 -5.02 -11.21 -2.01
N SER A 47 -3.99 -11.75 -1.38
CA SER A 47 -3.68 -11.53 0.04
C SER A 47 -2.92 -10.25 0.31
N SER A 48 -2.12 -9.79 -0.65
CA SER A 48 -1.27 -8.61 -0.50
C SER A 48 -1.93 -7.38 -1.09
N VAL A 49 -2.58 -7.45 -2.25
CA VAL A 49 -3.05 -6.24 -2.95
C VAL A 49 -4.41 -5.77 -2.46
N ALA A 50 -5.38 -6.67 -2.40
CA ALA A 50 -6.75 -6.32 -2.07
C ALA A 50 -6.89 -5.67 -0.67
N PRO A 51 -6.23 -6.18 0.40
CA PRO A 51 -6.36 -5.58 1.72
C PRO A 51 -5.81 -4.15 1.79
N TYR A 52 -4.66 -3.86 1.17
CA TYR A 52 -4.10 -2.50 1.23
C TYR A 52 -4.94 -1.50 0.46
N ILE A 53 -5.48 -1.88 -0.71
CA ILE A 53 -6.38 -1.02 -1.47
C ILE A 53 -7.69 -0.78 -0.69
N LEU A 54 -8.25 -1.82 -0.08
CA LEU A 54 -9.49 -1.69 0.71
C LEU A 54 -9.28 -0.84 1.96
N ILE A 55 -8.20 -1.06 2.71
CA ILE A 55 -7.88 -0.28 3.91
C ILE A 55 -7.67 1.20 3.52
N TRP A 56 -6.89 1.48 2.49
CA TRP A 56 -6.66 2.85 2.05
C TRP A 56 -7.93 3.51 1.50
N GLY A 57 -8.68 2.79 0.67
CA GLY A 57 -9.92 3.29 0.08
C GLY A 57 -11.00 3.59 1.13
N THR A 58 -11.17 2.71 2.11
CA THR A 58 -12.12 2.93 3.21
C THR A 58 -11.67 4.05 4.13
N MET A 59 -10.42 4.01 4.62
CA MET A 59 -9.91 5.03 5.55
C MET A 59 -9.83 6.41 4.91
N GLY A 60 -9.36 6.51 3.66
CA GLY A 60 -9.26 7.78 2.97
C GLY A 60 -10.63 8.36 2.55
N ALA A 61 -11.68 7.54 2.45
CA ALA A 61 -13.04 8.01 2.20
C ALA A 61 -13.70 8.59 3.46
N ILE A 62 -13.27 8.20 4.67
CA ILE A 62 -13.86 8.66 5.93
C ILE A 62 -13.81 10.20 6.06
N PRO A 63 -12.66 10.90 5.91
CA PRO A 63 -12.65 12.36 5.99
C PRO A 63 -13.57 13.06 4.99
N ILE A 64 -13.72 12.48 3.79
CA ILE A 64 -14.60 13.01 2.74
C ILE A 64 -16.08 12.87 3.16
N LEU A 65 -16.45 11.70 3.68
CA LEU A 65 -17.79 11.44 4.21
C LEU A 65 -18.11 12.34 5.41
N LEU A 66 -17.15 12.53 6.33
CA LEU A 66 -17.34 13.37 7.51
C LEU A 66 -17.55 14.85 7.14
N LYS A 67 -16.82 15.35 6.12
CA LYS A 67 -17.06 16.69 5.55
C LYS A 67 -18.45 16.81 4.90
N TYR A 68 -18.93 15.75 4.26
CA TYR A 68 -20.24 15.73 3.61
C TYR A 68 -21.42 15.79 4.59
N VAL A 69 -21.26 15.22 5.80
CA VAL A 69 -22.27 15.29 6.87
C VAL A 69 -22.11 16.53 7.77
N GLU A 70 -21.31 17.51 7.36
CA GLU A 70 -21.11 18.80 8.04
C GLU A 70 -20.63 18.68 9.50
N LEU A 71 -19.84 17.65 9.82
CA LEU A 71 -19.19 17.53 11.13
C LEU A 71 -18.15 18.64 11.35
N SER A 72 -17.86 18.93 12.63
CA SER A 72 -16.88 19.95 12.99
C SER A 72 -15.49 19.65 12.42
N ASN A 73 -14.78 20.70 12.04
CA ASN A 73 -13.44 20.59 11.46
C ASN A 73 -12.46 19.86 12.39
N ASP A 74 -12.58 20.03 13.71
CA ASP A 74 -11.73 19.35 14.69
C ASP A 74 -11.84 17.82 14.62
N VAL A 75 -13.07 17.31 14.45
CA VAL A 75 -13.32 15.87 14.28
C VAL A 75 -12.70 15.41 12.98
N VAL A 76 -12.93 16.12 11.88
CA VAL A 76 -12.38 15.79 10.56
C VAL A 76 -10.86 15.73 10.59
N THR A 77 -10.19 16.71 11.22
CA THR A 77 -8.72 16.76 11.32
C THR A 77 -8.13 15.58 12.10
N ILE A 78 -8.80 15.10 13.16
CA ILE A 78 -8.35 13.90 13.90
C ILE A 78 -8.36 12.67 12.99
N PHE A 79 -9.41 12.50 12.18
CA PHE A 79 -9.49 11.39 11.23
C PHE A 79 -8.46 11.54 10.11
N GLU A 80 -8.24 12.75 9.57
CA GLU A 80 -7.19 13.01 8.57
C GLU A 80 -5.80 12.64 9.10
N GLY A 81 -5.49 12.98 10.36
CA GLY A 81 -4.25 12.58 11.02
C GLY A 81 -4.10 11.06 11.15
N GLY A 82 -5.18 10.37 11.55
CA GLY A 82 -5.21 8.90 11.61
C GLY A 82 -5.00 8.24 10.24
N VAL A 83 -5.60 8.78 9.19
CA VAL A 83 -5.41 8.31 7.80
C VAL A 83 -3.94 8.44 7.37
N GLY A 84 -3.28 9.55 7.73
CA GLY A 84 -1.85 9.74 7.47
C GLY A 84 -0.98 8.66 8.12
N ILE A 85 -1.26 8.30 9.37
CA ILE A 85 -0.53 7.24 10.08
C ILE A 85 -0.74 5.89 9.39
N VAL A 86 -1.98 5.55 9.04
CA VAL A 86 -2.29 4.30 8.33
C VAL A 86 -1.54 4.23 7.00
N TRP A 87 -1.49 5.33 6.26
CA TRP A 87 -0.72 5.40 5.01
C TRP A 87 0.76 5.08 5.24
N VAL A 88 1.40 5.73 6.21
CA VAL A 88 2.81 5.49 6.54
C VAL A 88 3.06 4.04 6.92
N LEU A 89 2.15 3.41 7.68
CA LEU A 89 2.26 2.00 8.05
C LEU A 89 2.15 1.07 6.83
N ILE A 90 1.23 1.34 5.90
CA ILE A 90 1.09 0.56 4.66
C ILE A 90 2.35 0.68 3.81
N ILE A 91 2.79 1.91 3.55
CA ILE A 91 3.99 2.20 2.76
C ILE A 91 5.22 1.56 3.40
N GLY A 92 5.42 1.75 4.71
CA GLY A 92 6.55 1.19 5.43
C GLY A 92 6.59 -0.34 5.38
N ARG A 93 5.42 -1.00 5.48
CA ARG A 93 5.33 -2.45 5.36
C ARG A 93 5.64 -2.95 3.95
N LEU A 94 5.14 -2.26 2.92
CA LEU A 94 5.42 -2.61 1.52
C LEU A 94 6.91 -2.40 1.17
N ILE A 95 7.47 -1.26 1.58
CA ILE A 95 8.91 -1.00 1.44
C ILE A 95 9.70 -2.11 2.13
N LYS A 96 9.38 -2.45 3.38
CA LYS A 96 10.07 -3.54 4.08
C LYS A 96 10.01 -4.86 3.30
N SER A 97 8.84 -5.25 2.79
CA SER A 97 8.67 -6.45 1.97
C SER A 97 9.57 -6.44 0.73
N VAL A 98 9.60 -5.32 0.00
CA VAL A 98 10.49 -5.13 -1.15
C VAL A 98 11.95 -5.30 -0.76
N PHE A 99 12.37 -4.65 0.32
CA PHE A 99 13.75 -4.72 0.82
C PHE A 99 14.14 -6.14 1.23
N ASP A 100 13.25 -6.86 1.91
CA ASP A 100 13.47 -8.26 2.31
C ASP A 100 13.65 -9.15 1.07
N ASN A 101 12.77 -9.01 0.06
CA ASN A 101 12.88 -9.74 -1.21
C ASN A 101 14.17 -9.41 -1.98
N LEU A 102 14.55 -8.12 -2.07
CA LEU A 102 15.78 -7.70 -2.74
C LEU A 102 17.03 -8.21 -2.03
N LYS A 103 17.03 -8.22 -0.70
CA LYS A 103 18.12 -8.75 0.11
C LYS A 103 18.31 -10.25 -0.11
N GLU A 104 17.22 -11.03 -0.16
CA GLU A 104 17.27 -12.46 -0.48
C GLU A 104 17.75 -12.74 -1.92
N LEU A 105 17.45 -11.82 -2.85
CA LEU A 105 18.00 -11.84 -4.19
C LEU A 105 19.52 -11.59 -4.23
N GLY A 106 20.09 -11.00 -3.17
CA GLY A 106 21.50 -10.61 -3.11
C GLY A 106 21.76 -9.21 -3.69
N ILE A 107 20.70 -8.41 -3.88
CA ILE A 107 20.80 -7.03 -4.30
C ILE A 107 21.00 -6.19 -3.04
N GLU A 108 22.25 -5.83 -2.76
CA GLU A 108 22.56 -4.87 -1.69
C GLU A 108 22.21 -3.46 -2.16
N LEU A 109 21.16 -2.89 -1.58
CA LEU A 109 20.84 -1.48 -1.74
C LEU A 109 21.88 -0.68 -0.97
N LYS A 110 22.92 -0.21 -1.68
CA LYS A 110 23.93 0.68 -1.10
C LYS A 110 23.27 1.92 -0.53
N LYS A 111 23.64 2.23 0.71
CA LYS A 111 23.22 3.39 1.49
C LYS A 111 23.70 4.69 0.88
#